data_AF-X1INV2-F1
#
_entry.id   AF-X1INV2-F1
#
_cell.length_a   1.000
_cell.length_b   1.000
_cell.length_c   1.000
_cell.angle_alpha   90.00
_cell.angle_beta   90.00
_cell.angle_gamma   90.00
#
_symmetry.space_group_name_H-M   'P 1'
#
loop_
_entity.id
_entity.type
_entity.pdbx_description
1 polymer ?
#
loop_
_entity_poly.entity_id
_entity_poly.type
_entity_poly.pdbx_seq_one_letter_code
_entity_poly.pdbx_strand_id
1 'polypeptide(L)'
;MRFDTIIVSMKKLMRPNKRRAVSPVIATVILVAVTITVAVAVSYWMSNITGQYTSFEKIEIQSGYAVNVGADAVTEVFGDHDDNTVTPDEWYTVGVDDPGYVPAIPAGWLITLELKNSGTSTATMTDVFVNDKPIDQDSIKCSLINPDPERVR
;
A
#
# COMPACT_ATOMS: atom_id res chain seq x y z
N MET A 1 68.76 -50.19 12.55
CA MET A 1 67.52 -49.38 12.42
C MET A 1 66.78 -49.86 11.17
N ARG A 2 65.51 -50.29 11.31
CA ARG A 2 64.74 -51.01 10.29
C ARG A 2 63.95 -50.04 9.39
N PHE A 3 64.59 -49.53 8.34
CA PHE A 3 63.94 -48.62 7.38
C PHE A 3 63.06 -49.34 6.32
N ASP A 4 63.29 -50.63 6.08
CA ASP A 4 62.55 -51.40 5.07
C ASP A 4 61.07 -51.63 5.44
N THR A 5 60.75 -51.67 6.74
CA THR A 5 59.38 -51.91 7.21
C THR A 5 58.48 -50.67 7.04
N ILE A 6 59.06 -49.47 7.01
CA ILE A 6 58.33 -48.20 6.83
C ILE A 6 57.82 -48.08 5.39
N ILE A 7 58.64 -48.47 4.41
CA ILE A 7 58.30 -48.39 2.97
C ILE A 7 57.13 -49.32 2.60
N VAL A 8 57.09 -50.53 3.17
CA VAL A 8 55.98 -51.48 2.92
C VAL A 8 54.67 -51.00 3.56
N SER A 9 54.75 -50.35 4.73
CA SER A 9 53.57 -49.77 5.41
C SER A 9 52.97 -48.59 4.62
N MET A 10 53.81 -47.74 4.03
CA MET A 10 53.33 -46.59 3.24
C MET A 10 52.67 -46.99 1.91
N LYS A 11 53.13 -48.07 1.25
CA LYS A 11 52.43 -48.62 0.07
C LYS A 11 51.04 -49.17 0.41
N LYS A 12 50.83 -49.62 1.65
CA LYS A 12 49.55 -50.15 2.12
C LYS A 12 48.54 -49.05 2.47
N LEU A 13 48.98 -47.83 2.72
CA LEU A 13 48.13 -46.69 3.12
C LEU A 13 47.67 -45.80 1.96
N MET A 14 48.30 -45.89 0.78
CA MET A 14 47.90 -45.11 -0.39
C MET A 14 47.17 -45.98 -1.42
N ARG A 15 45.94 -46.38 -1.09
CA ARG A 15 44.97 -46.93 -2.05
C ARG A 15 44.01 -45.82 -2.47
N PRO A 16 44.15 -45.21 -3.65
CA PRO A 16 43.21 -44.20 -4.10
C PRO A 16 41.81 -44.83 -4.23
N ASN A 17 40.85 -44.25 -3.52
CA ASN A 17 39.48 -44.74 -3.51
C ASN A 17 38.88 -44.54 -4.91
N LYS A 18 38.65 -45.63 -5.64
CA LYS A 18 38.15 -45.62 -7.02
C LYS A 18 36.67 -45.23 -7.01
N ARG A 19 36.37 -43.94 -6.80
CA ARG A 19 35.02 -43.39 -6.96
C ARG A 19 34.62 -43.65 -8.41
N ARG A 20 33.54 -44.41 -8.59
CA ARG A 20 33.02 -44.77 -9.92
C ARG A 20 32.66 -43.47 -10.65
N ALA A 21 33.25 -43.27 -11.82
CA ALA A 21 32.91 -42.14 -12.67
C ALA A 21 31.44 -42.25 -13.06
N VAL A 22 30.67 -41.20 -12.79
CA VAL A 22 29.29 -41.09 -13.27
C VAL A 22 29.33 -41.11 -14.79
N SER A 23 28.40 -41.83 -15.44
CA SER A 23 28.34 -41.88 -16.89
C SER A 23 28.28 -40.45 -17.44
N PRO A 24 29.11 -40.10 -18.45
CA PRO A 24 29.10 -38.78 -19.07
C PRO A 24 27.70 -38.36 -19.55
N VAL A 25 26.89 -39.33 -19.99
CA VAL A 25 25.52 -39.09 -20.47
C VAL A 25 24.57 -38.77 -19.31
N ILE A 26 24.77 -39.39 -18.15
CA ILE A 26 23.94 -39.12 -16.97
C ILE A 26 24.30 -37.75 -16.40
N ALA A 27 25.58 -37.37 -16.47
CA ALA A 27 26.05 -36.06 -16.01
C ALA A 27 25.42 -34.91 -16.81
N THR A 28 25.31 -35.03 -18.13
CA THR A 28 24.72 -33.97 -18.96
C THR A 28 23.22 -33.82 -18.73
N VAL A 29 22.48 -34.91 -18.52
CA VAL A 29 21.04 -34.84 -18.24
C VAL A 29 20.75 -34.11 -16.94
N ILE A 30 21.50 -34.43 -15.86
CA ILE A 30 21.33 -33.75 -14.58
C ILE A 30 21.72 -32.27 -14.70
N LEU A 31 22.81 -31.97 -15.41
CA LEU A 31 23.23 -30.60 -15.64
C LEU A 31 22.16 -29.79 -16.38
N VAL A 32 21.66 -30.29 -17.51
CA VAL A 32 20.64 -29.59 -18.29
C VAL A 32 19.35 -29.42 -17.50
N ALA A 33 18.93 -30.45 -16.76
CA ALA A 33 17.74 -30.38 -15.92
C ALA A 33 17.86 -29.28 -14.85
N VAL A 34 18.97 -29.26 -14.09
CA VAL A 34 19.20 -28.23 -13.06
C VAL A 34 19.36 -26.83 -13.67
N THR A 35 19.93 -26.75 -14.87
CA THR A 35 20.12 -25.45 -15.53
C THR A 35 18.78 -24.84 -15.93
N ILE A 36 17.87 -25.64 -16.49
CA ILE A 36 16.54 -25.16 -16.89
C ILE A 36 15.71 -24.81 -15.64
N THR A 37 15.78 -25.61 -14.58
CA THR A 37 15.00 -25.35 -13.36
C THR A 37 15.43 -24.05 -12.69
N VAL A 38 16.73 -23.79 -12.57
CA VAL A 38 17.23 -22.53 -11.99
C VAL A 38 16.88 -21.35 -12.89
N ALA A 39 16.98 -21.49 -14.22
CA ALA A 39 16.64 -20.41 -15.15
C ALA A 39 15.17 -19.98 -15.02
N VAL A 40 14.25 -20.94 -14.94
CA VAL A 40 12.81 -20.65 -14.77
C VAL A 40 12.53 -20.07 -13.38
N ALA A 41 13.15 -20.62 -12.33
CA ALA A 41 13.00 -20.12 -10.97
C ALA A 41 13.46 -18.66 -10.83
N VAL A 42 14.63 -18.33 -11.37
CA VAL A 42 15.17 -16.95 -11.36
C VAL A 42 14.29 -16.03 -12.19
N SER A 43 13.81 -16.47 -13.35
CA SER A 43 12.92 -15.67 -14.21
C SER A 43 11.61 -15.32 -13.48
N TYR A 44 10.97 -16.28 -12.83
CA TYR A 44 9.76 -16.03 -12.06
C TYR A 44 10.02 -15.16 -10.82
N TRP A 45 11.16 -15.36 -10.16
CA TRP A 45 11.55 -14.55 -9.01
C TRP A 45 11.80 -13.07 -9.40
N MET A 46 12.47 -12.83 -10.53
CA MET A 46 12.70 -11.48 -11.07
C MET A 46 11.40 -10.81 -11.55
N SER A 47 10.50 -11.58 -12.19
CA SER A 47 9.19 -11.08 -12.63
C SER A 47 8.30 -10.70 -11.43
N ASN A 48 8.31 -11.51 -10.36
CA ASN A 48 7.53 -11.25 -9.14
C ASN A 48 8.01 -9.99 -8.39
N ILE A 49 9.33 -9.84 -8.25
CA ILE A 49 9.97 -8.65 -7.68
C ILE A 49 9.52 -7.39 -8.44
N THR A 50 9.55 -7.43 -9.77
CA THR A 50 9.16 -6.28 -10.60
C THR A 50 7.74 -5.82 -10.28
N GLY A 51 6.79 -6.75 -10.12
CA GLY A 51 5.40 -6.43 -9.79
C GLY A 51 5.22 -5.69 -8.46
N GLN A 52 6.07 -5.96 -7.46
CA GLN A 52 6.00 -5.27 -6.16
C GLN A 52 6.62 -3.86 -6.20
N TYR A 53 7.64 -3.64 -7.02
CA TYR A 53 8.36 -2.36 -7.09
C TYR A 53 7.79 -1.37 -8.13
N THR A 54 6.95 -1.83 -9.06
CA THR A 54 6.27 -0.94 -10.03
C THR A 54 4.94 -0.38 -9.52
N SER A 55 4.48 -0.86 -8.37
CA SER A 55 3.34 -0.28 -7.66
C SER A 55 3.79 1.01 -6.98
N PHE A 56 3.10 2.11 -7.27
CA PHE A 56 3.38 3.39 -6.63
C PHE A 56 2.09 4.03 -6.12
N GLU A 57 2.22 4.62 -4.95
CA GLU A 57 1.18 5.35 -4.26
C GLU A 57 1.32 6.83 -4.59
N LYS A 58 0.32 7.40 -5.26
CA LYS A 58 0.37 8.81 -5.67
C LYS A 58 -1.02 9.44 -5.65
N ILE A 59 -1.16 10.48 -4.84
CA ILE A 59 -2.34 11.35 -4.83
C ILE A 59 -1.99 12.66 -5.53
N GLU A 60 -2.91 13.12 -6.38
CA GLU A 60 -2.89 14.46 -6.96
C GLU A 60 -4.07 15.27 -6.40
N ILE A 61 -3.80 16.53 -6.07
CA ILE A 61 -4.85 17.49 -5.69
C ILE A 61 -5.40 18.08 -6.99
N GLN A 62 -6.66 17.79 -7.31
CA GLN A 62 -7.31 18.31 -8.51
C GLN A 62 -7.85 19.71 -8.28
N SER A 63 -8.45 19.93 -7.11
CA SER A 63 -8.97 21.23 -6.70
C SER A 63 -8.94 21.34 -5.18
N GLY A 64 -8.94 22.56 -4.68
CA GLY A 64 -8.98 22.83 -3.26
C GLY A 64 -9.47 24.23 -2.99
N TYR A 65 -10.38 24.38 -2.03
CA TYR A 65 -10.86 25.68 -1.57
C TYR A 65 -11.05 25.68 -0.06
N ALA A 66 -11.03 26.87 0.52
CA ALA A 66 -11.21 27.07 1.95
C ALA A 66 -12.32 28.09 2.21
N VAL A 67 -13.19 27.78 3.16
CA VAL A 67 -14.26 28.66 3.61
C VAL A 67 -14.04 28.98 5.08
N ASN A 68 -14.10 30.26 5.45
CA ASN A 68 -14.14 30.65 6.85
C ASN A 68 -15.55 30.46 7.38
N VAL A 69 -15.72 29.48 8.26
CA VAL A 69 -16.99 29.16 8.92
C VAL A 69 -16.97 29.89 10.26
N GLY A 70 -17.86 30.87 10.41
CA GLY A 70 -18.07 31.53 11.70
C GLY A 70 -18.61 30.55 12.74
N ALA A 71 -18.43 30.86 14.03
CA ALA A 71 -18.97 30.08 15.16
C ALA A 71 -20.51 29.92 15.13
N ASP A 72 -21.17 30.64 14.22
CA ASP A 72 -22.60 30.92 14.17
C ASP A 72 -23.24 30.39 12.87
N ALA A 73 -22.54 29.53 12.11
CA ALA A 73 -23.00 29.08 10.79
C ALA A 73 -24.15 28.04 10.82
N VAL A 74 -24.90 27.92 11.91
CA VAL A 74 -26.24 27.32 11.91
C VAL A 74 -27.16 28.12 12.84
N THR A 75 -27.62 29.28 12.38
CA THR A 75 -28.97 29.80 12.63
C THR A 75 -29.17 30.78 11.48
N GLU A 76 -29.84 30.45 10.38
CA GLU A 76 -31.25 30.12 10.35
C GLU A 76 -31.52 29.22 9.13
N VAL A 77 -32.32 28.18 9.36
CA VAL A 77 -33.09 27.55 8.29
C VAL A 77 -34.10 28.62 7.84
N PHE A 78 -33.80 29.37 6.79
CA PHE A 78 -34.81 30.17 6.07
C PHE A 78 -35.69 29.20 5.27
N GLY A 79 -36.48 28.42 5.98
CA GLY A 79 -37.49 27.54 5.45
C GLY A 79 -38.74 27.72 6.28
N ASP A 80 -39.70 28.46 5.74
CA ASP A 80 -41.11 28.24 6.08
C ASP A 80 -41.43 26.82 5.60
N HIS A 81 -41.32 25.84 6.49
CA HIS A 81 -41.76 24.47 6.24
C HIS A 81 -42.41 23.92 7.51
N ASP A 82 -43.73 23.96 7.48
CA ASP A 82 -44.68 23.32 8.38
C ASP A 82 -44.75 21.79 8.18
N ASP A 83 -43.94 21.23 7.30
CA ASP A 83 -43.73 19.80 7.14
C ASP A 83 -42.36 19.40 7.71
N ASN A 84 -42.40 18.73 8.87
CA ASN A 84 -41.23 18.26 9.62
C ASN A 84 -40.54 17.03 9.00
N THR A 85 -40.73 16.79 7.69
CA THR A 85 -40.14 15.66 6.98
C THR A 85 -38.92 16.10 6.19
N VAL A 86 -37.82 16.39 6.90
CA VAL A 86 -36.49 16.44 6.28
C VAL A 86 -36.11 15.00 5.93
N THR A 87 -36.31 14.60 4.68
CA THR A 87 -35.72 13.37 4.16
C THR A 87 -34.20 13.59 4.08
N PRO A 88 -33.36 12.83 4.82
CA PRO A 88 -31.92 13.04 4.76
C PRO A 88 -31.38 12.51 3.43
N ASP A 89 -31.07 13.37 2.48
CA ASP A 89 -30.17 13.06 1.36
C ASP A 89 -28.71 13.36 1.78
N GLU A 90 -28.23 12.49 2.66
CA GLU A 90 -26.83 12.08 2.88
C GLU A 90 -25.72 13.13 2.68
N TRP A 91 -25.67 14.13 3.56
CA TRP A 91 -24.40 14.74 3.94
C TRP A 91 -24.33 14.93 5.46
N TYR A 92 -23.42 14.18 6.07
CA TYR A 92 -22.93 14.39 7.44
C TYR A 92 -23.94 14.19 8.58
N THR A 93 -24.32 12.94 8.84
CA THR A 93 -24.68 12.55 10.21
C THR A 93 -23.41 12.07 10.92
N VAL A 94 -22.71 12.99 11.58
CA VAL A 94 -22.03 12.61 12.83
C VAL A 94 -23.10 11.98 13.70
N GLY A 95 -22.89 10.76 14.19
CA GLY A 95 -23.88 10.04 14.99
C GLY A 95 -24.43 10.93 16.09
N VAL A 96 -25.69 11.33 15.93
CA VAL A 96 -26.45 12.02 16.96
C VAL A 96 -27.69 11.18 17.16
N ASP A 97 -27.64 10.34 18.18
CA ASP A 97 -28.76 9.52 18.64
C ASP A 97 -29.79 10.38 19.40
N ASP A 98 -29.55 11.70 19.51
CA ASP A 98 -30.39 12.67 20.22
C ASP A 98 -31.11 13.63 19.25
N PRO A 99 -32.45 13.66 19.26
CA PRO A 99 -33.24 14.59 18.45
C PRO A 99 -33.18 15.98 19.09
N GLY A 100 -32.16 16.76 18.73
CA GLY A 100 -32.02 18.15 19.20
C GLY A 100 -30.59 18.67 19.31
N TYR A 101 -29.57 17.83 19.12
CA TYR A 101 -28.19 18.30 19.09
C TYR A 101 -27.72 18.55 17.67
N VAL A 102 -27.66 19.82 17.28
CA VAL A 102 -26.89 20.27 16.12
C VAL A 102 -25.49 20.57 16.64
N PRO A 103 -24.45 19.76 16.31
CA PRO A 103 -23.10 20.10 16.73
C PRO A 103 -22.74 21.47 16.15
N ALA A 104 -22.47 22.45 17.02
CA ALA A 104 -21.88 23.70 16.60
C ALA A 104 -20.63 23.37 15.78
N ILE A 105 -20.63 23.73 14.49
CA ILE A 105 -19.44 23.58 13.67
C ILE A 105 -18.40 24.51 14.30
N PRO A 106 -17.26 23.99 14.78
CA PRO A 106 -16.29 24.83 15.44
C PRO A 106 -15.84 25.93 14.48
N ALA A 107 -15.90 27.17 14.94
CA ALA A 107 -15.48 28.33 14.17
C ALA A 107 -14.06 28.10 13.63
N GLY A 108 -13.86 28.27 12.34
CA GLY A 108 -12.58 27.95 11.73
C GLY A 108 -12.58 27.94 10.21
N TRP A 109 -11.49 27.46 9.64
CA TRP A 109 -11.36 27.26 8.20
C TRP A 109 -11.74 25.82 7.85
N LEU A 110 -12.81 25.65 7.07
CA LEU A 110 -13.13 24.38 6.43
C LEU A 110 -12.35 24.31 5.12
N ILE A 111 -11.42 23.35 5.02
CA ILE A 111 -10.60 23.11 3.83
C ILE A 111 -11.15 21.88 3.12
N THR A 112 -11.64 22.06 1.90
CA THR A 112 -12.13 20.98 1.04
C THR A 112 -11.13 20.74 -0.08
N LEU A 113 -10.67 19.49 -0.21
CA LEU A 113 -9.74 19.06 -1.27
C LEU A 113 -10.39 17.96 -2.10
N GLU A 114 -10.33 18.11 -3.42
CA GLU A 114 -10.65 17.06 -4.38
C GLU A 114 -9.37 16.33 -4.75
N LEU A 115 -9.30 15.05 -4.38
CA LEU A 115 -8.12 14.23 -4.53
C LEU A 115 -8.37 13.15 -5.58
N LYS A 116 -7.38 12.90 -6.44
CA LYS A 116 -7.38 11.78 -7.37
C LYS A 116 -6.22 10.85 -7.07
N ASN A 117 -6.50 9.56 -6.96
CA ASN A 117 -5.45 8.56 -7.02
C ASN A 117 -4.93 8.46 -8.46
N SER A 118 -3.71 8.95 -8.67
CA SER A 118 -2.98 8.89 -9.95
C SER A 118 -1.96 7.75 -9.95
N GLY A 119 -1.84 7.04 -8.84
CA GLY A 119 -1.01 5.86 -8.65
C GLY A 119 -1.64 4.59 -9.19
N THR A 120 -0.86 3.50 -9.09
CA THR A 120 -1.30 2.14 -9.43
C THR A 120 -1.73 1.35 -8.19
N SER A 121 -1.57 1.93 -7.00
CA SER A 121 -1.95 1.35 -5.71
C SER A 121 -2.85 2.27 -4.92
N THR A 122 -3.68 1.71 -4.04
CA THR A 122 -4.49 2.47 -3.09
C THR A 122 -3.60 3.42 -2.29
N ALA A 123 -4.05 4.66 -2.13
CA ALA A 123 -3.31 5.66 -1.39
C ALA A 123 -3.91 5.96 -0.01
N THR A 124 -3.04 6.38 0.89
CA THR A 124 -3.25 6.65 2.29
C THR A 124 -2.67 8.03 2.59
N MET A 125 -3.39 8.79 3.41
CA MET A 125 -2.94 10.09 3.89
C MET A 125 -2.75 9.96 5.40
N THR A 126 -1.51 10.11 5.85
CA THR A 126 -1.17 9.93 7.27
C THR A 126 -1.24 11.22 8.04
N ASP A 127 -0.74 12.31 7.44
CA ASP A 127 -0.55 13.60 8.09
C ASP A 127 -0.89 14.74 7.14
N VAL A 128 -1.48 15.79 7.70
CA VAL A 128 -1.81 17.03 6.99
C VAL A 128 -1.25 18.20 7.77
N PHE A 129 -0.54 19.09 7.10
CA PHE A 129 0.04 20.30 7.69
C PHE A 129 -0.53 21.53 6.99
N VAL A 130 -0.88 22.54 7.79
CA VAL A 130 -1.26 23.87 7.29
C VAL A 130 -0.31 24.88 7.92
N ASN A 131 0.50 25.56 7.09
CA ASN A 131 1.53 26.49 7.54
C ASN A 131 2.47 25.87 8.60
N ASP A 132 3.04 24.70 8.30
CA ASP A 132 3.91 23.91 9.19
C ASP A 132 3.26 23.44 10.51
N LYS A 133 1.97 23.69 10.72
CA LYS A 133 1.23 23.19 11.88
C LYS A 133 0.48 21.90 11.51
N PRO A 134 0.71 20.79 12.23
CA PRO A 134 -0.04 19.56 11.99
C PRO A 134 -1.52 19.77 12.33
N ILE A 135 -2.39 19.19 11.51
CA ILE A 135 -3.82 19.05 11.78
C ILE A 135 -4.03 17.73 12.51
N ASP A 136 -4.84 17.76 13.56
CA ASP A 136 -5.18 16.55 14.31
C ASP A 136 -5.97 15.58 13.42
N GLN A 137 -5.66 14.29 13.50
CA GLN A 137 -6.26 13.26 12.65
C GLN A 137 -7.77 13.20 12.82
N ASP A 138 -8.28 13.47 14.02
CA ASP A 138 -9.71 13.51 14.32
C ASP A 138 -10.45 14.67 13.62
N SER A 139 -9.70 15.71 13.22
CA SER A 139 -10.20 16.86 12.45
C SER A 139 -10.21 16.61 10.94
N ILE A 140 -9.60 15.51 10.47
CA ILE A 140 -9.62 15.11 9.06
C ILE A 140 -10.90 14.30 8.82
N LYS A 141 -11.89 14.93 8.17
CA LYS A 141 -13.11 14.23 7.72
C LYS A 141 -13.01 13.95 6.23
N CYS A 142 -13.12 12.69 5.85
CA CYS A 142 -13.24 12.29 4.45
C CYS A 142 -14.71 12.02 4.14
N SER A 143 -15.30 12.84 3.27
CA SER A 143 -16.54 12.50 2.60
C SER A 143 -16.19 12.07 1.19
N LEU A 144 -16.65 10.90 0.76
CA LEU A 144 -16.64 10.54 -0.65
C LEU A 144 -17.68 11.43 -1.33
N ILE A 145 -17.26 12.61 -1.79
CA ILE A 145 -18.13 13.43 -2.64
C ILE A 145 -18.29 12.63 -3.92
N ASN A 146 -19.47 12.02 -4.11
CA ASN A 146 -19.85 11.46 -5.39
C ASN A 146 -19.86 12.66 -6.36
N PRO A 147 -18.96 12.71 -7.37
CA PRO A 147 -18.88 13.88 -8.23
C PRO A 147 -20.24 14.08 -8.88
N ASP A 148 -20.80 15.28 -8.73
CA ASP A 148 -22.03 15.69 -9.39
C ASP A 148 -21.94 15.29 -10.88
N PRO A 149 -22.88 14.48 -11.41
CA PRO A 149 -22.83 13.99 -12.78
C PRO A 149 -22.74 15.12 -13.84
N GLU A 150 -23.05 16.37 -13.48
CA GLU A 150 -22.96 17.52 -14.38
C GLU A 150 -21.54 18.14 -14.50
N ARG A 151 -20.61 17.87 -13.56
CA ARG A 151 -19.24 18.46 -13.58
C ARG A 151 -18.23 17.70 -14.45
N VAL A 152 -18.62 16.60 -15.09
CA VAL A 152 -17.74 15.69 -15.86
C VAL A 152 -17.87 15.87 -17.39
N ARG A 153 -18.49 16.96 -17.87
CA ARG A 153 -18.55 17.30 -19.30
C ARG A 153 -17.58 18.40 -19.69
#